data_AF-A0A2V8QC50-F1
#
_entry.id   AF-A0A2V8QC50-F1
#
_cell.length_a   1.000
_cell.length_b   1.000
_cell.length_c   1.000
_cell.angle_alpha   90.00
_cell.angle_beta   90.00
_cell.angle_gamma   90.00
#
_symmetry.space_group_name_H-M   'P 1'
#
loop_
_entity.id
_entity.type
_entity.pdbx_description
1 polymer ?
#
loop_
_entity_poly.entity_id
_entity_poly.type
_entity_poly.pdbx_seq_one_letter_code
_entity_poly.pdbx_strand_id
1 'polypeptide(L)' 'MIRPFRGVHPQIHKSAFIADSAQIIGDVHIGRQASVWFGTVVRGD' A
#
# COMPACT_ATOMS: atom_id res chain seq x y z
N MET A 1 -2.36 -2.12 7.27
CA MET A 1 -2.38 -0.71 7.71
C MET A 1 -1.88 0.20 6.59
N ILE A 2 -2.67 1.20 6.20
CA ILE A 2 -2.35 2.15 5.13
C ILE A 2 -2.25 3.55 5.75
N ARG A 3 -1.14 4.26 5.56
CA ARG A 3 -0.88 5.56 6.21
C ARG A 3 -0.15 6.55 5.30
N PRO A 4 -0.40 7.87 5.44
CA PRO A 4 0.36 8.86 4.73
C PRO A 4 1.78 9.07 5.30
N PHE A 5 2.67 9.64 4.48
CA PHE A 5 3.96 10.20 4.90
C PHE A 5 4.13 11.59 4.30
N ARG A 6 4.47 12.60 5.14
CA ARG A 6 4.59 14.01 4.73
C ARG A 6 3.40 14.55 3.91
N GLY A 7 2.18 14.07 4.21
CA GLY A 7 0.96 14.44 3.50
C GLY A 7 0.70 13.67 2.21
N VAL A 8 1.62 12.81 1.78
CA VAL A 8 1.44 11.94 0.60
C VAL A 8 0.77 10.64 1.02
N HIS A 9 -0.33 10.29 0.35
CA HIS A 9 -1.10 9.08 0.60
C HIS A 9 -0.81 8.02 -0.47
N PRO A 10 -0.75 6.73 -0.09
CA PRO A 10 -0.71 5.64 -1.06
C PRO A 10 -1.89 5.67 -2.03
N GLN A 11 -1.62 5.42 -3.30
CA GLN A 11 -2.64 5.28 -4.35
C GLN A 11 -2.80 3.79 -4.69
N ILE A 12 -3.95 3.23 -4.33
CA ILE A 12 -4.20 1.79 -4.44
C ILE A 12 -5.40 1.57 -5.35
N HIS A 13 -5.20 0.84 -6.45
CA HIS A 13 -6.30 0.48 -7.33
C HIS A 13 -7.30 -0.44 -6.60
N LYS A 14 -8.60 -0.20 -6.77
CA LYS A 14 -9.69 -0.94 -6.09
C LYS A 14 -9.69 -2.45 -6.27
N SER A 15 -9.02 -2.93 -7.32
CA SER A 15 -8.93 -4.36 -7.64
C SER A 15 -7.69 -5.03 -7.04
N ALA A 16 -6.85 -4.28 -6.33
CA ALA A 16 -5.67 -4.83 -5.68
C ALA A 16 -6.08 -5.58 -4.41
N PHE A 17 -5.44 -6.72 -4.17
CA PHE A 17 -5.56 -7.42 -2.91
C PHE A 17 -4.49 -6.92 -1.94
N ILE A 18 -4.91 -6.41 -0.78
CA ILE A 18 -4.01 -6.02 0.30
C ILE A 18 -4.33 -6.89 1.51
N ALA A 19 -3.39 -7.74 1.92
CA ALA A 19 -3.54 -8.56 3.12
C ALA A 19 -3.62 -7.68 4.37
N ASP A 20 -4.43 -8.06 5.35
CA ASP A 20 -4.72 -7.23 6.55
C ASP A 20 -3.46 -6.82 7.32
N SER A 21 -2.47 -7.72 7.42
CA SER A 21 -1.22 -7.46 8.12
C SER A 21 -0.21 -6.62 7.34
N ALA A 22 -0.42 -6.40 6.04
CA ALA A 22 0.49 -5.62 5.21
C ALA A 22 0.53 -4.14 5.63
N GLN A 23 1.69 -3.50 5.49
CA GLN A 23 1.91 -2.09 5.80
C GLN A 23 2.25 -1.33 4.50
N ILE A 24 1.50 -0.27 4.19
CA ILE A 24 1.71 0.57 2.99
C ILE A 24 1.76 2.03 3.40
N ILE A 25 2.89 2.69 3.15
CA ILE A 25 3.21 4.01 3.71
C ILE A 25 3.77 4.93 2.63
N GLY A 26 3.22 6.14 2.53
CA GLY A 26 3.80 7.24 1.74
C GLY A 26 3.53 7.18 0.23
N ASP A 27 4.51 7.58 -0.57
CA ASP A 27 4.43 7.64 -2.04
C ASP A 27 4.54 6.25 -2.67
N VAL A 28 3.41 5.53 -2.63
CA VAL A 28 3.29 4.17 -3.14
C VAL A 28 2.12 4.09 -4.10
N HIS A 29 2.35 3.52 -5.29
CA HIS A 29 1.31 3.27 -6.28
C HIS A 29 1.13 1.76 -6.51
N ILE A 30 -0.04 1.23 -6.16
CA ILE A 30 -0.40 -0.19 -6.35
C ILE A 30 -1.37 -0.31 -7.52
N GLY A 31 -0.90 -0.95 -8.60
CA GLY A 31 -1.62 -1.06 -9.86
C GLY A 31 -2.78 -2.06 -9.88
N ARG A 32 -3.46 -2.14 -11.03
CA ARG A 32 -4.59 -3.03 -11.26
C ARG A 32 -4.18 -4.50 -11.09
N GLN A 33 -4.98 -5.26 -10.34
CA GLN A 33 -4.82 -6.71 -10.09
C GLN A 33 -3.49 -7.10 -9.41
N ALA A 34 -2.80 -6.13 -8.80
CA ALA A 34 -1.65 -6.43 -7.95
C ALA A 34 -2.09 -7.08 -6.62
N SER A 35 -1.16 -7.74 -5.95
CA SER A 35 -1.37 -8.32 -4.62
C SER A 35 -0.21 -8.02 -3.68
N VAL A 36 -0.52 -7.62 -2.46
CA VAL A 36 0.45 -7.39 -1.37
C VAL A 36 0.08 -8.33 -0.22
N TRP A 37 1.01 -9.22 0.12
CA TRP A 37 0.74 -10.38 0.97
C TRP A 37 1.13 -10.15 2.44
N PHE A 38 0.71 -11.09 3.30
CA PHE A 38 0.83 -10.99 4.75
C PHE A 38 2.26 -10.65 5.21
N GLY A 39 2.36 -9.73 6.16
CA GLY A 39 3.64 -9.28 6.73
C GLY A 39 4.49 -8.39 5.83
N THR A 40 4.06 -8.10 4.59
CA THR A 40 4.80 -7.22 3.68
C THR A 40 4.80 -5.78 4.20
N VAL A 41 5.94 -5.11 4.08
CA VAL A 41 6.07 -3.66 4.30
C VAL A 41 6.50 -3.00 3.00
N VAL A 42 5.65 -2.12 2.46
CA VAL A 42 5.97 -1.24 1.34
C VAL A 42 6.01 0.19 1.89
N ARG A 43 7.19 0.79 1.88
CA ARG A 43 7.44 2.10 2.48
C ARG A 43 8.11 2.99 1.44
N GLY A 44 7.35 3.94 0.93
CA GLY A 44 7.81 5.04 0.07
C GLY A 44 7.86 6.32 0.87
N ASP A 45 8.80 6.42 1.81
CA ASP A 45 9.14 7.66 2.49
C ASP A 45 9.89 8.64 1.58
#